data_AF-A0A392SNS8-F1
#
_entry.id   AF-A0A392SNS8-F1
#
_cell.length_a   1.000
_cell.length_b   1.000
_cell.length_c   1.000
_cell.angle_alpha   90.00
_cell.angle_beta   90.00
_cell.angle_gamma   90.00
#
_symmetry.space_group_name_H-M   'P 1'
#
loop_
_entity.id
_entity.type
_entity.pdbx_description
1 polymer ?
#
loop_
_entity_poly.entity_id
_entity_poly.type
_entity_poly.pdbx_seq_one_letter_code
_entity_poly.pdbx_strand_id
1 'polypeptide(L)'
;MRWVKEGDMNSKYFHESIKSRRKNNLAALKDGDQWIQGVEEVKGHVKNFFENNFSKRWEHRPNLNGIQFQTLSEEDNLFLMA
;
A
#
# COMPACT_ATOMS: atom_id res chain seq x y z
N MET A 1 -33.31 6.06 2.48
CA MET A 1 -33.68 4.93 1.60
C MET A 1 -33.78 5.34 0.12
N ARG A 2 -32.87 6.15 -0.43
CA ARG A 2 -32.86 6.47 -1.88
C ARG A 2 -31.97 5.52 -2.70
N TRP A 3 -30.96 4.93 -2.05
CA TRP A 3 -30.04 3.95 -2.66
C TRP A 3 -30.74 2.71 -3.21
N VAL A 4 -31.74 2.17 -2.50
CA VAL A 4 -32.52 1.00 -2.94
C VAL A 4 -33.42 1.32 -4.14
N LYS A 5 -33.78 2.59 -4.35
CA LYS A 5 -34.71 3.03 -5.41
C LYS A 5 -34.01 3.48 -6.70
N GLU A 6 -32.80 4.03 -6.63
CA GLU A 6 -32.15 4.70 -7.78
C GLU A 6 -30.92 3.98 -8.33
N GLY A 7 -30.43 2.93 -7.66
CA GLY A 7 -29.23 2.21 -8.11
C GLY A 7 -27.99 3.12 -8.23
N ASP A 8 -27.05 2.74 -9.11
CA ASP A 8 -25.68 3.29 -9.25
C ASP A 8 -25.58 4.80 -9.59
N MET A 9 -26.70 5.51 -9.68
CA MET A 9 -26.76 6.97 -9.87
C MET A 9 -26.21 7.77 -8.68
N ASN A 10 -25.94 7.15 -7.54
CA ASN A 10 -25.33 7.80 -6.38
C ASN A 10 -23.80 7.57 -6.27
N SER A 11 -23.17 7.06 -7.32
CA SER A 11 -21.72 6.86 -7.40
C SER A 11 -20.94 8.17 -7.24
N LYS A 12 -21.41 9.29 -7.80
CA LYS A 12 -20.74 10.60 -7.68
C LYS A 12 -20.59 11.07 -6.23
N TYR A 13 -21.66 11.02 -5.44
CA TYR A 13 -21.62 11.43 -4.02
C TYR A 13 -20.69 10.53 -3.21
N PHE A 14 -20.73 9.21 -3.45
CA PHE A 14 -19.84 8.26 -2.79
C PHE A 14 -18.38 8.47 -3.20
N HIS A 15 -18.10 8.63 -4.49
CA HIS A 15 -16.75 8.93 -4.99
C HIS A 15 -16.23 10.28 -4.50
N GLU A 16 -17.06 11.32 -4.39
CA GLU A 16 -16.68 12.62 -3.81
C GLU A 16 -16.42 12.51 -2.31
N SER A 17 -17.24 11.77 -1.57
CA SER A 17 -17.02 11.53 -0.13
C SER A 17 -15.75 10.71 0.15
N ILE A 18 -15.42 9.74 -0.71
CA ILE A 18 -14.15 9.00 -0.67
C ILE A 18 -12.97 9.88 -1.11
N LYS A 19 -13.11 10.67 -2.18
CA LYS A 19 -12.08 11.62 -2.63
C LYS A 19 -11.77 12.67 -1.55
N SER A 20 -12.79 13.15 -0.83
CA SER A 20 -12.61 14.07 0.30
C SER A 20 -11.83 13.42 1.45
N ARG A 21 -12.12 12.14 1.75
CA ARG A 21 -11.38 11.34 2.75
C ARG A 21 -9.99 10.90 2.29
N ARG A 22 -9.67 10.99 0.99
CA ARG A 22 -8.36 10.66 0.40
C ARG A 22 -7.26 11.70 0.65
N LYS A 23 -7.48 12.71 1.50
CA LYS A 23 -6.36 13.42 2.11
C LYS A 23 -5.67 12.44 3.06
N ASN A 24 -4.66 11.72 2.56
CA ASN A 24 -3.73 10.88 3.31
C ASN A 24 -2.87 11.73 4.24
N ASN A 25 -3.51 12.50 5.13
CA ASN A 25 -2.85 13.30 6.12
C ASN A 25 -2.60 12.39 7.33
N LEU A 26 -1.39 11.86 7.41
CA LEU A 26 -0.90 11.16 8.59
C LEU A 26 -0.67 12.22 9.69
N ALA A 27 -1.73 12.52 10.45
CA ALA A 27 -1.69 13.59 11.46
C ALA A 27 -0.87 13.21 12.70
N ALA A 28 -0.88 11.92 13.06
CA ALA A 28 -0.15 11.38 14.18
C ALA A 28 0.11 9.88 13.99
N LEU A 29 1.18 9.39 14.60
CA LEU A 29 1.52 7.98 14.73
C LEU A 29 1.55 7.61 16.22
N LYS A 30 1.14 6.38 16.54
CA LYS A 30 1.31 5.83 17.88
C LYS A 30 2.42 4.81 17.86
N ASP A 31 3.44 5.01 18.69
CA ASP A 31 4.54 4.06 18.90
C ASP A 31 4.54 3.64 20.37
N GLY A 32 4.12 2.39 20.65
CA GLY A 32 3.85 1.92 22.01
C GLY A 32 2.81 2.78 22.73
N ASP A 33 3.23 3.46 23.78
CA ASP A 33 2.41 4.40 24.57
C ASP A 33 2.60 5.87 24.17
N GLN A 34 3.51 6.17 23.23
CA GLN A 34 3.81 7.52 22.79
C GLN A 34 3.02 7.88 21.53
N TRP A 35 2.51 9.12 21.49
CA TRP A 35 2.01 9.73 20.26
C TRP A 35 3.07 10.62 19.63
N ILE A 36 3.37 10.37 18.37
CA ILE A 36 4.24 11.16 17.52
C ILE A 36 3.34 12.01 16.64
N GLN A 37 3.41 13.32 16.82
CA GLN A 37 2.62 14.30 16.09
C GLN A 37 3.57 15.22 15.33
N GLY A 38 3.07 15.99 14.37
CA GLY A 38 3.90 16.88 13.58
C GLY A 38 4.46 16.22 12.32
N VAL A 39 4.43 16.96 11.20
CA VAL A 39 4.77 16.42 9.87
C VAL A 39 6.22 15.96 9.80
N GLU A 40 7.15 16.72 10.39
CA GLU A 40 8.58 16.41 10.32
C GLU A 40 8.95 15.24 11.23
N GLU A 41 8.40 15.21 12.44
CA GLU A 41 8.60 14.12 13.41
C GLU A 41 8.04 12.80 12.88
N VAL A 42 6.84 12.83 12.30
CA VAL A 42 6.23 11.67 11.63
C VAL A 42 7.11 11.18 10.48
N LYS A 43 7.60 12.07 9.60
CA LYS A 43 8.48 11.68 8.49
C LYS A 43 9.79 11.05 9.00
N GLY A 44 10.43 11.69 9.99
CA GLY A 44 11.67 11.19 10.57
C GLY A 44 11.48 9.83 11.23
N HIS A 45 10.39 9.66 11.98
CA HIS A 45 10.07 8.39 12.63
C HIS A 45 9.82 7.28 11.61
N VAL A 46 9.01 7.53 10.58
CA VAL A 46 8.75 6.57 9.49
C VAL A 46 10.05 6.17 8.79
N LYS A 47 10.89 7.15 8.44
CA LYS A 47 12.18 6.90 7.80
C LYS A 47 13.04 5.99 8.67
N ASN A 48 13.28 6.37 9.92
CA ASN A 48 14.12 5.60 10.84
C ASN A 48 13.57 4.19 11.09
N PHE A 49 12.24 4.05 11.22
CA PHE A 49 11.60 2.75 11.40
C PHE A 49 11.95 1.81 10.23
N PHE A 50 11.77 2.28 8.99
CA PHE A 50 12.03 1.47 7.81
C PHE A 50 13.52 1.24 7.54
N GLU A 51 14.38 2.24 7.74
CA GLU A 51 15.84 2.06 7.65
C GLU A 51 16.32 0.95 8.59
N ASN A 52 15.86 0.97 9.84
CA ASN A 52 16.15 -0.08 10.81
C ASN A 52 15.55 -1.42 10.39
N ASN A 53 14.30 -1.44 9.93
CA ASN A 53 13.64 -2.66 9.49
C ASN A 53 14.35 -3.34 8.32
N PHE A 54 14.85 -2.56 7.35
CA PHE A 54 15.58 -3.09 6.21
C PHE A 54 17.02 -3.46 6.54
N SER A 55 17.64 -2.81 7.53
CA SER A 55 18.99 -3.13 7.98
C SER A 55 19.04 -4.35 8.91
N LYS A 56 17.92 -4.68 9.57
CA LYS A 56 17.82 -5.87 10.42
C LYS A 56 18.08 -7.13 9.58
N ARG A 57 19.05 -7.94 10.03
CA ARG A 57 19.29 -9.27 9.47
C ARG A 57 18.07 -10.14 9.77
N TRP A 58 17.38 -10.55 8.71
CA TRP A 58 16.32 -11.53 8.80
C TRP A 58 16.91 -12.93 8.59
N GLU A 59 17.38 -13.53 9.68
CA GLU A 59 18.17 -14.78 9.67
C GLU A 59 17.43 -15.96 9.00
N HIS A 60 16.10 -15.98 9.07
CA HIS A 60 15.24 -17.02 8.49
C HIS A 60 14.31 -16.49 7.41
N ARG A 61 14.77 -15.55 6.57
CA ARG A 61 13.95 -15.07 5.47
C ARG A 61 13.65 -16.20 4.49
N PRO A 62 12.38 -16.60 4.27
CA PRO A 62 12.05 -17.58 3.25
C PRO A 62 12.53 -17.04 1.90
N ASN A 63 13.35 -17.84 1.22
CA ASN A 63 13.80 -17.53 -0.13
C ASN A 63 12.97 -18.34 -1.13
N LEU A 64 12.96 -17.86 -2.37
CA LEU A 64 12.21 -18.50 -3.45
C LEU A 64 13.06 -19.57 -4.16
N ASN A 65 14.18 -19.99 -3.56
CA ASN A 65 15.05 -20.98 -4.19
C ASN A 65 14.31 -22.32 -4.29
N GLY A 66 14.34 -22.92 -5.48
CA GLY A 66 13.64 -24.16 -5.77
C GLY A 66 12.17 -23.99 -6.16
N ILE A 67 11.64 -22.77 -6.17
CA ILE A 67 10.31 -22.50 -6.74
C ILE A 67 10.45 -22.34 -8.25
N GLN A 68 9.87 -23.26 -9.02
CA GLN A 68 9.66 -23.06 -10.44
C GLN A 68 8.48 -22.10 -10.63
N PHE A 69 8.78 -20.90 -11.11
CA PHE A 69 7.75 -19.98 -11.57
C PHE A 69 7.28 -20.39 -12.96
N GLN A 70 5.99 -20.23 -13.21
CA GLN A 70 5.49 -20.31 -14.58
C GLN A 70 6.10 -19.16 -15.37
N THR A 71 6.94 -19.49 -16.33
CA THR A 71 7.56 -18.55 -17.25
C THR A 71 6.97 -18.75 -18.62
N LEU A 72 6.78 -17.65 -19.35
CA LEU A 72 6.44 -17.70 -20.76
C LEU A 72 7.50 -18.48 -21.54
N SER A 73 7.06 -19.26 -22.52
CA SER A 73 7.99 -19.89 -23.45
C SER A 73 8.70 -18.82 -24.29
N GLU A 74 9.83 -19.17 -24.91
CA GLU A 74 10.50 -18.27 -25.85
C GLU A 74 9.56 -17.86 -27.01
N GLU A 75 8.68 -18.77 -27.43
CA GLU A 75 7.68 -18.52 -28.46
C GLU A 75 6.61 -17.51 -28.02
N ASP A 76 6.07 -17.65 -26.81
CA ASP A 76 5.11 -16.70 -26.25
C ASP A 76 5.74 -15.30 -26.10
N ASN A 77 7.01 -15.23 -25.68
CA ASN A 77 7.73 -13.96 -25.57
C ASN A 77 7.94 -13.29 -26.94
N LEU A 78 8.24 -14.07 -27.98
CA LEU A 78 8.38 -13.55 -29.34
C LEU A 78 7.05 -12.98 -29.86
N PHE A 79 5.93 -13.63 -29.53
CA PHE A 79 4.60 -13.15 -29.91
C PHE A 79 4.25 -11.78 -29.28
N LEU A 80 4.72 -11.51 -28.07
CA LEU A 80 4.48 -10.22 -27.37
C LEU A 80 5.41 -9.08 -27.83
N MET A 81 6.45 -9.36 -28.61
CA MET A 81 7.40 -8.36 -29.13
C MET A 81 7.07 -7.89 -30.57
N ALA A 82 6.03 -8.45 -31.19
CA ALA A 82 5.51 -8.05 -32.49
C ALA A 82 4.38 -7.01 -32.35
#